data_AF-A0A011P7Z9-F1
#
_entry.id   AF-A0A011P7Z9-F1
#
_cell.length_a   1.000
_cell.length_b   1.000
_cell.length_c   1.000
_cell.angle_alpha   90.00
_cell.angle_beta   90.00
_cell.angle_gamma   90.00
#
_symmetry.space_group_name_H-M   'P 1'
#
loop_
_entity.id
_entity.type
_entity.pdbx_description
1 polymer ?
#
loop_
_entity_poly.entity_id
_entity_poly.type
_entity_poly.pdbx_seq_one_letter_code
_entity_poly.pdbx_strand_id
1 'polypeptide(L)'
;MKICIPGLLPEQLLVDLPEIDAQHEEIFCRIEALKTASFESSHVPVDEFQALLDYFTMHFATEERLAEEAGLDFVDHTRIHEETLRLLGRALAEVVRGGRDAHSFLRYCEYWFERHISEDDRLFISNLQSSNFMPSPGFWQNSDLQARV
;
A
#
# COMPACT_ATOMS: atom_id res chain seq x y z
N MET A 1 12.35 14.27 3.99
CA MET A 1 11.04 13.69 4.39
C MET A 1 9.98 14.45 3.62
N LYS A 2 9.39 13.85 2.58
CA LYS A 2 8.17 14.40 1.97
C LYS A 2 7.04 14.09 2.97
N ILE A 3 6.31 15.12 3.38
CA ILE A 3 5.26 15.00 4.40
C ILE A 3 4.07 14.30 3.74
N CYS A 4 3.66 13.15 4.26
CA CYS A 4 2.37 12.54 3.93
C CYS A 4 1.28 13.51 4.39
N ILE A 5 0.42 13.95 3.48
CA ILE A 5 -0.72 14.81 3.80
C ILE A 5 -1.79 13.89 4.38
N PRO A 6 -2.16 14.01 5.67
CA PRO A 6 -3.15 13.13 6.26
C PRO A 6 -4.51 13.25 5.58
N GLY A 7 -5.21 12.13 5.42
CA GLY A 7 -6.57 12.06 4.89
C GLY A 7 -6.63 11.81 3.39
N LEU A 8 -5.59 11.21 2.81
CA LEU A 8 -5.60 10.77 1.42
C LEU A 8 -6.21 9.38 1.23
N LEU A 9 -6.23 8.54 2.27
CA LEU A 9 -7.06 7.34 2.30
C LEU A 9 -8.53 7.74 2.42
N PRO A 10 -9.39 7.40 1.43
CA PRO A 10 -10.83 7.61 1.56
C PRO A 10 -11.37 6.89 2.80
N GLU A 11 -12.22 7.56 3.58
CA GLU A 11 -12.82 6.97 4.79
C GLU A 11 -13.54 5.63 4.51
N GLN A 12 -14.09 5.47 3.31
CA GLN A 12 -14.78 4.23 2.89
C GLN A 12 -13.83 3.06 2.64
N LEU A 13 -12.53 3.30 2.60
CA LEU A 13 -11.48 2.30 2.44
C LEU A 13 -10.81 1.93 3.75
N LEU A 14 -11.17 2.58 4.87
CA LEU A 14 -10.72 2.13 6.18
C LEU A 14 -11.19 0.69 6.46
N VAL A 15 -10.29 -0.09 7.05
CA VAL A 15 -10.49 -1.50 7.38
C VAL A 15 -10.52 -1.75 8.89
N ASP A 16 -10.47 -0.69 9.70
CA ASP A 16 -10.53 -0.72 11.16
C ASP A 16 -9.42 -1.56 11.80
N LEU A 17 -8.22 -1.48 11.20
CA LEU A 17 -7.01 -2.12 11.70
C LEU A 17 -5.86 -1.10 11.62
N PRO A 18 -5.55 -0.37 12.71
CA PRO A 18 -4.71 0.83 12.66
C PRO A 18 -3.34 0.67 11.97
N GLU A 19 -2.69 -0.49 12.08
CA GLU A 19 -1.42 -0.76 11.41
C GLU A 19 -1.60 -0.80 9.88
N ILE A 20 -2.67 -1.45 9.40
CA ILE A 20 -2.98 -1.55 7.97
C ILE A 20 -3.51 -0.23 7.43
N ASP A 21 -4.42 0.44 8.14
CA ASP A 21 -4.94 1.75 7.71
C ASP A 21 -3.80 2.78 7.55
N ALA A 22 -2.80 2.76 8.44
CA ALA A 22 -1.62 3.62 8.34
C ALA A 22 -0.74 3.29 7.12
N GLN A 23 -0.61 2.00 6.78
CA GLN A 23 0.14 1.57 5.59
C GLN A 23 -0.61 1.93 4.30
N HIS A 24 -1.94 1.76 4.27
CA HIS A 24 -2.79 2.18 3.16
C HIS A 24 -2.67 3.69 2.92
N GLU A 25 -2.79 4.51 3.96
CA GLU A 25 -2.60 5.97 3.89
C GLU A 25 -1.24 6.35 3.28
N GLU A 26 -0.15 5.72 3.73
CA GLU A 26 1.19 6.00 3.23
C GLU A 26 1.35 5.63 1.74
N ILE A 27 0.69 4.57 1.26
CA ILE A 27 0.65 4.23 -0.18
C ILE A 27 -0.10 5.31 -0.97
N PHE A 28 -1.28 5.75 -0.53
CA PHE A 28 -2.00 6.85 -1.18
C PHE A 28 -1.18 8.14 -1.19
N CYS A 29 -0.53 8.49 -0.07
CA CYS A 29 0.38 9.62 0.04
C CYS A 29 1.52 9.57 -0.99
N ARG A 30 2.15 8.41 -1.17
CA ARG A 30 3.24 8.23 -2.15
C ARG A 30 2.74 8.36 -3.57
N ILE A 31 1.58 7.79 -3.89
CA ILE A 31 0.96 7.91 -5.21
C ILE A 31 0.66 9.38 -5.54
N GLU A 32 0.04 10.13 -4.62
CA GLU A 32 -0.27 11.55 -4.84
C GLU A 32 0.98 12.41 -4.98
N ALA A 33 2.00 12.17 -4.16
CA ALA A 33 3.29 12.85 -4.28
C ALA A 33 3.95 12.58 -5.65
N LEU A 34 3.87 11.35 -6.14
CA LEU A 34 4.40 10.96 -7.45
C LEU A 34 3.59 11.58 -8.60
N LYS A 35 2.26 11.68 -8.49
CA LYS A 35 1.42 12.35 -9.50
C LYS A 35 1.79 13.83 -9.61
N THR A 36 1.92 14.50 -8.47
CA THR A 36 2.33 15.92 -8.40
C THR A 36 3.71 16.11 -9.01
N ALA A 37 4.70 15.32 -8.60
CA ALA A 37 6.06 15.40 -9.13
C ALA A 37 6.14 15.11 -10.63
N SER A 38 5.34 14.17 -11.13
CA SER A 38 5.27 13.84 -12.57
C SER A 38 4.59 14.91 -13.41
N PHE A 39 3.77 15.77 -12.80
CA PHE A 39 3.14 16.92 -13.48
C PHE A 39 4.07 18.14 -13.53
N GLU A 40 4.81 18.40 -12.45
CA GLU A 40 5.70 19.56 -12.32
C GLU A 40 7.05 19.40 -13.03
N SER A 41 7.48 18.16 -13.27
CA SER A 41 8.80 17.83 -13.81
C SER A 41 8.71 17.23 -15.21
N SER A 42 9.71 17.52 -16.04
CA SER A 42 9.91 16.83 -17.32
C SER A 42 10.57 15.45 -17.17
N HIS A 43 10.91 15.06 -15.94
CA HIS A 43 11.62 13.83 -15.61
C HIS A 43 10.80 12.94 -14.66
N VAL A 44 10.84 11.63 -14.92
CA VAL A 44 10.21 10.60 -14.09
C VAL A 44 11.04 10.40 -12.81
N PRO A 45 10.47 10.61 -11.61
CA PRO A 45 11.17 10.40 -10.33
C PRO A 45 11.34 8.90 -10.00
N VAL A 46 12.32 8.24 -10.66
CA VAL A 46 12.49 6.77 -10.61
C VAL A 46 12.70 6.24 -9.20
N ASP A 47 13.49 6.93 -8.37
CA ASP A 47 13.79 6.50 -7.00
C ASP A 47 12.52 6.50 -6.13
N GLU A 48 11.65 7.50 -6.28
CA GLU A 48 10.36 7.53 -5.58
C GLU A 48 9.38 6.47 -6.07
N PHE A 49 9.40 6.14 -7.37
CA PHE A 49 8.62 5.03 -7.88
C PHE A 49 9.10 3.69 -7.31
N GLN A 50 10.42 3.48 -7.22
CA GLN A 50 10.97 2.29 -6.57
C GLN A 50 10.57 2.24 -5.09
N ALA A 51 10.65 3.38 -4.39
CA ALA A 51 10.23 3.48 -3.00
C ALA A 51 8.71 3.23 -2.79
N LEU A 52 7.86 3.43 -3.80
CA LEU A 52 6.45 3.01 -3.78
C LEU A 52 6.33 1.48 -3.89
N LEU A 53 7.07 0.84 -4.80
CA LEU A 53 7.07 -0.63 -4.95
C LEU A 53 7.62 -1.34 -3.70
N ASP A 54 8.67 -0.78 -3.11
CA ASP A 54 9.25 -1.30 -1.87
C ASP A 54 8.22 -1.19 -0.73
N TYR A 55 7.42 -0.13 -0.70
CA TYR A 55 6.36 0.04 0.30
C TYR A 55 5.19 -0.93 0.10
N PHE A 56 4.76 -1.17 -1.15
CA PHE A 56 3.80 -2.25 -1.45
C PHE A 56 4.32 -3.61 -0.96
N THR A 57 5.59 -3.91 -1.22
CA THR A 57 6.22 -5.16 -0.78
C THR A 57 6.19 -5.29 0.74
N MET A 58 6.50 -4.21 1.47
CA MET A 58 6.45 -4.19 2.93
C MET A 58 5.02 -4.37 3.45
N HIS A 59 4.05 -3.66 2.88
CA HIS A 59 2.64 -3.76 3.25
C HIS A 59 2.10 -5.19 3.06
N PHE A 60 2.35 -5.80 1.90
CA PHE A 60 1.95 -7.19 1.63
C PHE A 60 2.60 -8.17 2.62
N ALA A 61 3.89 -7.98 2.95
CA ALA A 61 4.56 -8.80 3.96
C ALA A 61 3.94 -8.63 5.37
N THR A 62 3.42 -7.46 5.72
CA THR A 62 2.67 -7.27 6.97
C THR A 62 1.38 -8.09 6.98
N GLU A 63 0.61 -8.07 5.90
CA GLU A 63 -0.65 -8.85 5.78
C GLU A 63 -0.37 -10.36 5.84
N GLU A 64 0.61 -10.84 5.08
CA GLU A 64 1.01 -12.24 5.07
C GLU A 64 1.44 -12.72 6.46
N ARG A 65 2.24 -11.92 7.16
CA ARG A 65 2.63 -12.20 8.55
C ARG A 65 1.42 -12.29 9.47
N LEU A 66 0.46 -11.36 9.33
CA LEU A 66 -0.75 -11.36 10.16
C LEU A 66 -1.62 -12.58 9.90
N ALA A 67 -1.75 -12.99 8.64
CA ALA A 67 -2.47 -14.20 8.28
C ALA A 67 -1.77 -15.46 8.83
N GLU A 68 -0.44 -15.54 8.73
CA GLU A 68 0.35 -16.64 9.28
C GLU A 68 0.19 -16.75 10.81
N GLU A 69 0.34 -15.63 11.53
CA GLU A 69 0.18 -15.58 12.98
C GLU A 69 -1.22 -15.98 13.45
N ALA A 70 -2.25 -15.69 12.64
CA ALA A 70 -3.64 -16.08 12.90
C ALA A 70 -3.99 -17.48 12.38
N GLY A 71 -3.09 -18.16 11.67
CA GLY A 71 -3.34 -19.47 11.07
C GLY A 71 -4.41 -19.46 9.97
N LEU A 72 -4.55 -18.33 9.26
CA LEU A 72 -5.51 -18.16 8.17
C LEU A 72 -4.92 -18.65 6.84
N ASP A 73 -5.78 -19.23 5.99
CA ASP A 73 -5.41 -19.48 4.59
C ASP A 73 -5.37 -18.14 3.83
N PHE A 74 -4.22 -17.86 3.24
CA PHE A 74 -3.91 -16.59 2.58
C PHE A 74 -3.31 -16.77 1.18
N VAL A 75 -3.31 -18.00 0.65
CA VAL A 75 -2.57 -18.36 -0.58
C VAL A 75 -3.06 -17.58 -1.80
N ASP A 76 -4.38 -17.41 -1.95
CA ASP A 76 -4.95 -16.66 -3.07
C ASP A 76 -4.63 -15.16 -2.99
N HIS A 77 -4.59 -14.59 -1.79
CA HIS A 77 -4.24 -13.18 -1.55
C HIS A 77 -2.76 -12.92 -1.83
N THR A 78 -1.86 -13.79 -1.34
CA THR A 78 -0.42 -13.75 -1.70
C THR A 78 -0.22 -13.83 -3.22
N ARG A 79 -1.02 -14.63 -3.94
CA ARG A 79 -0.93 -14.69 -5.40
C ARG A 79 -1.31 -13.35 -6.05
N ILE A 80 -2.32 -12.66 -5.53
CA ILE A 80 -2.69 -11.30 -5.97
C ILE A 80 -1.52 -10.34 -5.73
N HIS A 81 -0.90 -10.36 -4.54
CA HIS A 81 0.27 -9.54 -4.21
C HIS A 81 1.43 -9.76 -5.19
N GLU A 82 1.80 -11.03 -5.43
CA GLU A 82 2.90 -11.38 -6.36
C GLU A 82 2.61 -10.93 -7.80
N GLU A 83 1.40 -11.18 -8.30
CA GLU A 83 0.99 -10.80 -9.65
C GLU A 83 1.04 -9.28 -9.82
N THR A 84 0.57 -8.53 -8.82
CA THR A 84 0.59 -7.07 -8.82
C THR A 84 2.01 -6.52 -8.77
N LEU A 85 2.88 -6.96 -7.87
CA LEU A 85 4.27 -6.48 -7.82
C LEU A 85 4.99 -6.70 -9.16
N ARG A 86 4.76 -7.86 -9.80
CA ARG A 86 5.30 -8.14 -11.13
C ARG A 86 4.74 -7.19 -12.19
N LEU A 87 3.45 -6.87 -12.15
CA LEU A 87 2.81 -5.93 -13.09
C LEU A 87 3.31 -4.50 -12.91
N LEU A 88 3.35 -4.02 -11.66
CA LEU A 88 3.81 -2.67 -11.33
C LEU A 88 5.29 -2.48 -11.66
N GLY A 89 6.15 -3.47 -11.37
CA GLY A 89 7.57 -3.43 -11.75
C GLY A 89 7.78 -3.36 -13.27
N ARG A 90 7.00 -4.14 -14.04
CA ARG A 90 7.04 -4.05 -15.52
C ARG A 90 6.58 -2.69 -16.03
N ALA A 91 5.49 -2.17 -15.48
CA ALA A 91 4.95 -0.88 -15.89
C ALA A 91 5.92 0.27 -15.56
N LEU A 92 6.59 0.24 -14.40
CA LEU A 92 7.66 1.19 -14.07
C LEU A 92 8.79 1.13 -15.09
N ALA A 93 9.26 -0.07 -15.47
CA ALA A 93 10.29 -0.22 -16.49
C ALA A 93 9.87 0.32 -17.87
N GLU A 94 8.58 0.31 -18.20
CA GLU A 94 8.06 0.97 -19.41
C GLU A 94 8.04 2.51 -19.27
N VAL A 95 7.64 3.03 -18.11
CA VAL A 95 7.65 4.47 -17.82
C VAL A 95 9.07 5.03 -17.91
N VAL A 96 10.05 4.37 -17.29
CA VAL A 96 11.48 4.78 -17.32
C VAL A 96 12.03 4.83 -18.75
N ARG A 97 11.57 3.94 -19.63
CA ARG A 97 11.98 3.91 -21.05
C ARG A 97 11.18 4.86 -21.94
N GLY A 98 10.25 5.64 -21.38
CA GLY A 98 9.36 6.53 -22.12
C GLY A 98 8.29 5.82 -22.95
N GLY A 99 8.08 4.51 -22.71
CA GLY A 99 7.07 3.71 -23.41
C GLY A 99 5.68 3.80 -22.81
N ARG A 100 5.56 4.41 -21.62
CA ARG A 100 4.30 4.60 -20.89
C ARG A 100 4.32 5.95 -20.17
N ASP A 101 3.17 6.62 -20.18
CA ASP A 101 2.97 7.85 -19.42
C ASP A 101 2.92 7.57 -17.90
N ALA A 102 3.71 8.31 -17.12
CA ALA A 102 3.85 8.14 -15.68
C ALA A 102 2.53 8.42 -14.94
N HIS A 103 1.80 9.46 -15.37
CA HIS A 103 0.55 9.85 -14.73
C HIS A 103 -0.54 8.79 -14.92
N SER A 104 -0.67 8.26 -16.14
CA SER A 104 -1.59 7.16 -16.45
C SER A 104 -1.26 5.89 -15.68
N PHE A 105 0.03 5.60 -15.48
CA PHE A 105 0.47 4.48 -14.63
C PHE A 105 0.06 4.69 -13.17
N LEU A 106 0.31 5.87 -12.58
CA LEU A 106 -0.05 6.15 -11.19
C LEU A 106 -1.57 6.11 -10.94
N ARG A 107 -2.37 6.57 -11.91
CA ARG A 107 -3.84 6.44 -11.87
C ARG A 107 -4.29 4.99 -11.87
N TYR A 108 -3.60 4.13 -12.61
CA TYR A 108 -3.86 2.69 -12.58
C TYR A 108 -3.46 2.07 -11.24
N CYS A 109 -2.31 2.45 -10.67
CA CYS A 109 -1.89 1.98 -9.35
C CYS A 109 -2.91 2.31 -8.26
N GLU A 110 -3.37 3.57 -8.22
CA GLU A 110 -4.41 4.03 -7.31
C GLU A 110 -5.68 3.20 -7.44
N TYR A 111 -6.24 3.13 -8.65
CA TYR A 111 -7.47 2.39 -8.91
C TYR A 111 -7.35 0.90 -8.54
N TRP A 112 -6.22 0.27 -8.86
CA TRP A 112 -5.97 -1.11 -8.46
C TRP A 112 -5.96 -1.24 -6.94
N PHE A 113 -5.30 -0.33 -6.24
CA PHE A 113 -5.17 -0.39 -4.79
C PHE A 113 -6.51 -0.15 -4.08
N GLU A 114 -7.32 0.80 -4.52
CA GLU A 114 -8.69 0.99 -4.01
C GLU A 114 -9.53 -0.29 -4.11
N ARG A 115 -9.39 -1.03 -5.22
CA ARG A 115 -10.07 -2.30 -5.42
C ARG A 115 -9.51 -3.41 -4.56
N HIS A 116 -8.19 -3.50 -4.43
CA HIS A 116 -7.53 -4.47 -3.56
C HIS A 116 -8.01 -4.35 -2.11
N ILE A 117 -8.02 -3.11 -1.58
CA ILE A 117 -8.52 -2.83 -0.23
C ILE A 117 -9.99 -3.26 -0.10
N SER A 118 -10.80 -2.91 -1.10
CA SER A 118 -12.25 -3.13 -1.05
C SER A 118 -12.66 -4.59 -1.18
N GLU A 119 -11.97 -5.34 -2.05
CA GLU A 119 -12.33 -6.70 -2.47
C GLU A 119 -11.55 -7.77 -1.68
N ASP A 120 -10.28 -7.51 -1.36
CA ASP A 120 -9.36 -8.47 -0.77
C ASP A 120 -9.05 -8.15 0.71
N ASP A 121 -8.44 -6.99 1.02
CA ASP A 121 -7.95 -6.66 2.38
C ASP A 121 -9.08 -6.61 3.39
N ARG A 122 -10.23 -6.04 3.00
CA ARG A 122 -11.42 -6.01 3.86
C ARG A 122 -11.94 -7.41 4.20
N LEU A 123 -11.89 -8.36 3.26
CA LEU A 123 -12.29 -9.74 3.51
C LEU A 123 -11.29 -10.43 4.45
N PHE A 124 -10.00 -10.25 4.19
CA PHE A 124 -8.93 -10.75 5.05
C PHE A 124 -9.09 -10.25 6.49
N ILE A 125 -9.25 -8.94 6.69
CA ILE A 125 -9.34 -8.33 8.01
C ILE A 125 -10.61 -8.76 8.74
N SER A 126 -11.72 -8.92 8.02
CA SER A 126 -12.95 -9.48 8.61
C SER A 126 -12.73 -10.90 9.13
N ASN A 127 -12.00 -11.74 8.39
CA ASN A 127 -11.64 -13.10 8.84
C ASN A 127 -10.67 -13.06 10.03
N LEU A 128 -9.70 -12.14 10.02
CA LEU A 128 -8.72 -11.93 11.10
C LEU A 128 -9.40 -11.51 12.41
N GLN A 129 -10.35 -10.57 12.36
CA GLN A 129 -11.10 -10.13 13.53
C GLN A 129 -12.04 -11.24 14.05
N SER A 130 -12.56 -12.08 13.16
CA SER A 130 -13.46 -13.18 13.50
C SER A 130 -12.76 -14.39 14.13
N SER A 131 -11.45 -14.56 13.91
CA SER A 131 -10.69 -15.71 14.43
C SER A 131 -10.33 -15.62 15.92
N ASN A 132 -10.83 -14.60 16.65
CA ASN A 132 -10.41 -14.27 18.02
C ASN A 132 -8.90 -14.01 18.15
N PHE A 133 -8.23 -13.62 17.05
CA PHE A 133 -6.84 -13.21 17.10
C PHE A 133 -6.69 -12.00 18.03
N MET A 134 -6.00 -12.21 19.16
CA MET A 134 -5.58 -11.16 20.06
C MET A 134 -4.12 -10.86 19.76
N PRO A 135 -3.81 -9.77 19.05
CA PRO A 135 -2.42 -9.39 18.82
C PRO A 135 -1.70 -9.24 20.17
N SER A 136 -0.43 -9.68 20.24
CA SER A 136 0.35 -9.67 21.48
C SER A 136 0.38 -8.27 22.13
N PRO A 137 0.35 -8.13 23.48
CA PRO A 137 0.43 -6.82 24.13
C PRO A 137 1.75 -6.13 23.75
N GLY A 138 1.66 -5.07 22.94
CA GLY A 138 2.79 -4.40 22.29
C GLY A 138 2.57 -4.14 20.79
N PHE A 139 1.61 -4.84 20.18
CA PHE A 139 1.25 -4.74 18.77
C PHE A 139 0.78 -3.33 18.34
N TRP A 140 0.09 -2.62 19.22
CA TRP A 140 -0.45 -1.27 18.95
C TRP A 140 0.43 -0.11 19.43
N GLN A 141 1.62 -0.38 19.97
CA GLN A 141 2.42 0.64 20.67
C GLN A 141 3.46 1.37 19.82
N ASN A 142 3.52 1.13 18.51
CA ASN A 142 4.44 1.84 17.61
C ASN A 142 3.78 2.86 16.66
N SER A 143 2.54 3.27 16.91
CA SER A 143 1.91 4.39 16.17
C SER A 143 2.29 5.78 16.70
N ASP A 144 3.15 5.88 17.72
CA ASP A 144 3.59 7.16 18.30
C ASP A 144 5.08 7.45 18.03
N LEU A 145 5.41 7.84 16.81
CA LEU A 145 6.62 8.63 16.45
C LEU A 145 6.31 9.23 15.06
N GLN A 146 5.79 10.45 14.91
CA GLN A 146 6.48 11.70 15.23
C GLN A 146 5.47 12.86 15.34
N ALA A 147 5.14 13.25 16.57
CA ALA A 147 4.81 14.62 16.91
C ALA A 147 5.69 15.01 18.10
N ARG A 148 6.93 15.46 17.84
CA ARG A 148 7.74 16.20 18.82
C ARG A 148 8.98 16.85 18.20
N VAL A 149 8.95 18.18 18.30
CA VAL A 149 9.98 19.23 18.15
C VAL A 149 10.28 19.69 16.74
#